data_AF-B0FL79-F1
#
_entry.id   AF-B0FL79-F1
#
_cell.length_a   1.000
_cell.length_b   1.000
_cell.length_c   1.000
_cell.angle_alpha   90.00
_cell.angle_beta   90.00
_cell.angle_gamma   90.00
#
_symmetry.space_group_name_H-M   'P 1'
#
loop_
_entity.id
_entity.type
_entity.pdbx_description
1 polymer ?
#
loop_
_entity_poly.entity_id
_entity_poly.type
_entity_poly.pdbx_seq_one_letter_code
_entity_poly.pdbx_strand_id
1 'polypeptide(L)'
;GWELPEAFTTLRRLMEARMGKQGRRAYVQVLRLLESFDLADLHAAVKQALHLGAISFDAVKHLVLCRAERRPPRLDLDIYPYLPRATVEKTSAMAYMRLLDREEEPA
;
A
#
# COMPACT_ATOMS: atom_id res chain seq x y z
N GLY A 1 8.57 -8.33 26.62
CA GLY A 1 8.53 -8.52 25.16
C GLY A 1 8.88 -7.21 24.50
N TRP A 2 9.25 -7.19 23.21
CA TRP A 2 9.47 -5.92 22.50
C TRP A 2 8.14 -5.16 22.39
N GLU A 3 8.12 -3.87 22.75
CA GLU A 3 6.95 -3.00 22.59
C GLU A 3 6.84 -2.54 21.12
N LEU A 4 6.37 -3.43 20.25
CA LEU A 4 6.14 -3.14 18.85
C LEU A 4 4.72 -2.61 18.63
N PRO A 5 4.53 -1.61 17.73
CA PRO A 5 3.21 -1.16 17.34
C PRO A 5 2.32 -2.29 16.79
N GLU A 6 1.01 -2.18 17.00
CA GLU A 6 0.01 -3.20 16.59
C GLU A 6 0.03 -3.53 15.09
N ALA A 7 0.49 -2.59 14.25
CA ALA A 7 0.65 -2.85 12.82
C ALA A 7 1.57 -4.06 12.53
N PHE A 8 2.60 -4.29 13.35
CA PHE A 8 3.51 -5.41 13.21
C PHE A 8 2.86 -6.76 13.55
N THR A 9 2.02 -6.79 14.60
CA THR A 9 1.30 -8.02 14.97
C THR A 9 0.27 -8.39 13.91
N THR A 10 -0.39 -7.40 13.33
CA THR A 10 -1.32 -7.57 12.20
C THR A 10 -0.59 -8.10 10.98
N LEU A 11 0.53 -7.49 10.60
CA LEU A 11 1.35 -7.96 9.47
C LEU A 11 1.81 -9.42 9.66
N ARG A 12 2.30 -9.75 10.86
CA ARG A 12 2.71 -11.13 11.20
C ARG A 12 1.58 -12.13 10.97
N ARG A 13 0.38 -11.84 11.49
CA ARG A 13 -0.79 -12.73 11.34
C ARG A 13 -1.12 -12.96 9.86
N LEU A 14 -1.13 -11.89 9.05
CA LEU A 14 -1.43 -11.99 7.62
C LEU A 14 -0.35 -12.76 6.85
N MET A 15 0.93 -12.53 7.13
CA MET A 15 2.02 -13.27 6.50
C MET A 15 1.99 -14.76 6.86
N GLU A 16 1.79 -15.09 8.14
CA GLU A 16 1.68 -16.48 8.60
C GLU A 16 0.45 -17.17 8.00
N ALA A 17 -0.69 -16.49 7.91
CA ALA A 17 -1.91 -17.02 7.29
C ALA A 17 -1.73 -17.30 5.79
N ARG A 18 -1.02 -16.42 5.05
CA ARG A 18 -0.84 -16.55 3.60
C ARG A 18 0.28 -17.51 3.19
N MET A 19 1.37 -17.57 3.97
CA MET A 19 2.62 -18.21 3.56
C MET A 19 3.18 -19.20 4.60
N GLY A 20 2.48 -19.44 5.71
CA GLY A 20 2.89 -20.38 6.76
C GLY A 20 4.31 -20.15 7.27
N LYS A 21 5.16 -21.18 7.17
CA LYS A 21 6.57 -21.12 7.61
C LYS A 21 7.38 -20.05 6.86
N GLN A 22 7.12 -19.85 5.57
CA GLN A 22 7.80 -18.81 4.79
C GLN A 22 7.35 -17.41 5.25
N GLY A 23 6.07 -17.24 5.58
CA GLY A 23 5.54 -15.99 6.13
C GLY A 23 6.19 -15.60 7.45
N ARG A 24 6.42 -16.58 8.34
CA ARG A 24 7.15 -16.35 9.59
C ARG A 24 8.59 -15.90 9.35
N ARG A 25 9.30 -16.52 8.38
CA ARG A 25 10.67 -16.12 8.01
C ARG A 25 10.70 -14.70 7.41
N ALA A 26 9.75 -14.39 6.54
CA ALA A 26 9.62 -13.06 5.95
C ALA A 26 9.30 -11.98 7.00
N TYR A 27 8.47 -12.30 8.01
CA TYR A 27 8.23 -11.40 9.14
C TYR A 27 9.51 -11.16 9.96
N VAL A 28 10.33 -12.18 10.19
CA VAL A 28 11.65 -11.99 10.82
C VAL A 28 12.54 -11.09 9.96
N GLN A 29 12.53 -11.24 8.63
CA GLN A 29 13.25 -10.33 7.73
C GLN A 29 12.75 -8.88 7.82
N VAL A 30 11.44 -8.66 7.97
CA VAL A 30 10.89 -7.33 8.22
C VAL A 30 11.42 -6.74 9.53
N LEU A 31 11.46 -7.53 10.61
CA LEU A 31 12.03 -7.06 11.88
C LEU A 31 13.51 -6.73 11.77
N ARG A 32 14.28 -7.48 10.97
CA ARG A 32 15.70 -7.20 10.71
C ARG A 32 15.93 -5.88 9.97
N LEU A 33 14.92 -5.28 9.34
CA LEU A 33 15.05 -3.93 8.78
C LEU A 33 15.32 -2.87 9.87
N LEU A 34 14.97 -3.15 11.14
CA LEU A 34 15.33 -2.28 12.27
C LEU A 34 16.85 -2.21 12.50
N GLU A 35 17.64 -3.11 11.93
CA GLU A 35 19.12 -3.02 11.95
C GLU A 35 19.63 -1.85 11.09
N SER A 36 18.82 -1.33 10.16
CA SER A 36 19.24 -0.29 9.19
C SER A 36 18.30 0.91 9.08
N PHE A 37 17.08 0.83 9.62
CA PHE A 37 16.06 1.86 9.51
C PHE A 37 15.41 2.14 10.86
N ASP A 38 15.00 3.39 11.07
CA ASP A 38 14.30 3.79 12.29
C ASP A 38 12.93 3.12 12.41
N LEU A 39 12.52 2.86 13.65
CA LEU A 39 11.21 2.26 13.95
C LEU A 39 10.05 3.10 13.39
N ALA A 40 10.19 4.43 13.37
CA ALA A 40 9.17 5.34 12.84
C ALA A 40 8.94 5.13 11.33
N ASP A 41 10.02 5.07 10.55
CA ASP A 41 9.97 4.86 9.11
C ASP A 41 9.47 3.44 8.77
N LEU A 42 9.95 2.44 9.50
CA LEU A 42 9.49 1.06 9.33
C LEU A 42 8.01 0.91 9.69
N HIS A 43 7.57 1.51 10.79
CA HIS A 43 6.16 1.49 11.19
C HIS A 43 5.27 2.14 10.13
N ALA A 44 5.68 3.30 9.60
CA ALA A 44 4.93 3.97 8.53
C ALA A 44 4.86 3.12 7.25
N ALA A 45 5.96 2.46 6.88
CA ALA A 45 5.98 1.53 5.74
C ALA A 45 5.08 0.30 5.95
N VAL A 46 5.09 -0.29 7.15
CA VAL A 46 4.21 -1.41 7.50
C VAL A 46 2.74 -1.00 7.43
N LYS A 47 2.38 0.18 7.97
CA LYS A 47 1.01 0.71 7.84
C LYS A 47 0.60 0.90 6.38
N GLN A 48 1.50 1.42 5.55
CA GLN A 48 1.21 1.59 4.13
C GLN A 48 1.10 0.25 3.39
N ALA A 49 1.94 -0.74 3.71
CA ALA A 49 1.85 -2.07 3.12
C ALA A 49 0.50 -2.73 3.44
N LEU A 50 0.03 -2.59 4.70
CA LEU A 50 -1.28 -3.05 5.13
C LEU A 50 -2.40 -2.33 4.37
N HIS A 51 -2.32 -1.01 4.24
CA HIS A 51 -3.31 -0.22 3.51
C HIS A 51 -3.41 -0.60 2.02
N LEU A 52 -2.28 -0.88 1.39
CA LEU A 52 -2.21 -1.30 -0.02
C LEU A 52 -2.53 -2.79 -0.23
N GLY A 53 -2.67 -3.59 0.83
CA GLY A 53 -2.78 -5.05 0.73
C GLY A 53 -1.50 -5.74 0.23
N ALA A 54 -0.37 -5.03 0.19
CA ALA A 54 0.91 -5.52 -0.31
C ALA A 54 1.67 -6.29 0.78
N ILE A 55 1.17 -7.46 1.15
CA ILE A 55 1.68 -8.28 2.26
C ILE A 55 2.87 -9.14 1.81
N SER A 56 4.05 -8.52 1.68
CA SER A 56 5.32 -9.21 1.42
C SER A 56 6.50 -8.46 2.05
N PHE A 57 7.63 -9.15 2.24
CA PHE A 57 8.87 -8.52 2.72
C PHE A 57 9.36 -7.45 1.74
N ASP A 58 9.36 -7.77 0.44
CA ASP A 58 9.85 -6.85 -0.58
C ASP A 58 9.02 -5.57 -0.64
N ALA A 59 7.70 -5.66 -0.48
CA ALA A 59 6.84 -4.47 -0.43
C ALA A 59 7.22 -3.56 0.75
N VAL A 60 7.38 -4.11 1.95
CA VAL A 60 7.77 -3.32 3.14
C VAL A 60 9.16 -2.71 2.94
N LYS A 61 10.13 -3.49 2.45
CA LYS A 61 11.48 -3.01 2.16
C LYS A 61 11.49 -1.85 1.17
N HIS A 62 10.74 -1.97 0.07
CA HIS A 62 10.62 -0.89 -0.92
C HIS A 62 9.98 0.37 -0.33
N LEU A 63 8.92 0.23 0.46
CA LEU A 63 8.23 1.36 1.08
C LEU A 63 9.09 2.07 2.14
N VAL A 64 9.90 1.33 2.89
CA VAL A 64 10.90 1.91 3.82
C VAL A 64 11.98 2.65 3.05
N LEU A 65 12.51 2.05 1.98
CA LEU A 65 13.60 2.63 1.20
C LEU A 65 13.16 3.95 0.54
N CYS A 66 11.96 3.98 -0.06
CA CYS A 66 11.41 5.21 -0.63
C CYS A 66 11.25 6.33 0.41
N ARG A 67 10.91 5.98 1.66
CA ARG A 67 10.80 6.95 2.77
C ARG A 67 12.16 7.48 3.20
N ALA A 68 13.11 6.57 3.45
CA ALA A 68 14.46 6.92 3.89
C ALA A 68 15.17 7.79 2.86
N GLU A 69 15.02 7.47 1.57
CA GLU A 69 15.59 8.26 0.47
C GLU A 69 14.80 9.53 0.14
N ARG A 70 13.65 9.76 0.79
CA ARG A 70 12.70 10.86 0.50
C ARG A 70 12.40 11.00 -1.00
N ARG A 71 12.33 9.86 -1.71
CA ARG A 71 12.13 9.87 -3.17
C ARG A 71 10.74 10.41 -3.48
N PRO A 72 10.61 11.52 -4.23
CA PRO A 72 9.31 11.95 -4.70
C PRO A 72 8.73 10.88 -5.64
N PRO A 73 7.40 10.67 -5.62
CA PRO A 73 6.75 9.79 -6.59
C PRO A 73 7.10 10.29 -7.99
N ARG A 74 7.73 9.44 -8.81
CA ARG A 74 8.23 9.79 -10.15
C ARG A 74 7.12 9.98 -11.20
N LEU A 75 5.86 9.96 -10.79
CA LEU A 75 4.73 10.12 -11.70
C LEU A 75 4.42 11.61 -11.84
N ASP A 76 5.08 12.23 -12.81
CA ASP A 76 4.71 13.54 -13.32
C ASP A 76 3.96 13.31 -14.65
N LEU A 77 2.65 13.56 -14.63
CA LEU A 77 1.77 13.38 -15.79
C LEU A 77 1.90 14.53 -16.79
N ASP A 78 2.50 15.66 -16.40
CA ASP A 78 2.64 16.85 -17.25
C ASP A 78 3.78 16.71 -18.27
N ILE A 79 4.75 15.82 -18.00
CA ILE A 79 5.93 15.58 -18.85
C ILE A 79 5.84 14.32 -19.71
N TYR A 80 4.68 13.65 -19.78
CA TYR A 80 4.54 12.39 -20.51
C TYR A 80 4.18 12.64 -22.00
N PRO A 81 5.09 12.40 -22.97
CA PRO A 81 4.90 12.84 -24.37
C PRO A 81 3.70 12.21 -25.08
N TYR A 82 3.28 11.03 -24.61
CA TYR A 82 2.22 10.23 -25.21
C TYR A 82 0.93 10.23 -24.39
N LEU A 83 0.88 10.95 -23.27
CA LEU A 83 -0.32 11.02 -22.45
C LEU A 83 -1.23 12.10 -23.03
N PRO A 84 -2.39 11.72 -23.61
CA PRO A 84 -3.33 12.72 -24.10
C PRO A 84 -3.81 13.56 -22.91
N ARG A 85 -3.84 14.88 -23.06
CA ARG A 85 -4.42 15.75 -22.03
C ARG A 85 -5.90 15.40 -21.89
N ALA A 86 -6.28 14.81 -20.77
CA ALA A 86 -7.67 14.52 -20.47
C ALA A 86 -8.36 15.81 -20.01
N THR A 87 -9.24 16.36 -20.84
CA THR A 87 -10.17 17.41 -20.41
C THR A 87 -11.31 16.73 -19.66
N VAL A 88 -11.21 16.67 -18.34
CA VAL A 88 -12.27 16.10 -17.50
C VAL A 88 -13.29 17.20 -17.18
N GLU A 89 -14.56 16.97 -17.51
CA GLU A 89 -15.64 17.86 -17.07
C GLU A 89 -15.77 17.85 -15.55
N LYS A 90 -16.32 18.93 -14.96
CA LYS A 90 -16.59 18.96 -13.53
C LYS A 90 -17.53 17.82 -13.16
N THR A 91 -17.11 17.00 -12.20
CA THR A 91 -17.89 15.90 -11.65
C THR A 91 -19.27 16.40 -11.19
N SER A 92 -20.34 16.03 -11.89
CA SER A 92 -21.71 16.26 -11.46
C SER A 92 -22.16 15.11 -10.58
N ALA A 93 -22.42 15.37 -9.29
CA ALA A 93 -22.89 14.34 -8.36
C ALA A 93 -24.21 13.67 -8.82
N MET A 94 -25.05 14.42 -9.53
CA MET A 94 -26.31 13.91 -10.10
C MET A 94 -26.08 12.83 -11.18
N ALA A 95 -24.98 12.87 -11.92
CA ALA A 95 -24.67 11.86 -12.94
C ALA A 95 -24.41 10.47 -12.32
N TYR A 96 -23.84 10.42 -11.10
CA TYR A 96 -23.62 9.17 -10.37
C TYR A 96 -24.90 8.58 -9.77
N MET A 97 -25.93 9.39 -9.55
CA MET A 97 -27.22 8.88 -9.05
C MET A 97 -27.86 7.88 -10.03
N ARG A 98 -27.59 8.01 -11.34
CA ARG A 98 -28.02 7.04 -12.35
C ARG A 98 -27.42 5.64 -12.17
N LEU A 99 -26.26 5.53 -11.52
CA LEU A 99 -25.66 4.22 -11.22
C LEU A 99 -26.31 3.55 -10.00
N LEU A 100 -27.09 4.30 -9.22
CA LEU A 100 -27.90 3.77 -8.13
C LEU A 100 -29.31 3.38 -8.60
N ASP A 101 -29.77 3.96 -9.72
CA ASP A 101 -30.94 3.48 -10.44
C ASP A 101 -30.59 2.17 -11.16
N ARG A 102 -30.78 1.07 -10.43
CA ARG A 102 -30.74 -0.28 -10.97
C ARG A 102 -31.91 -0.45 -11.94
N GLU A 103 -31.72 -0.15 -13.22
CA GLU A 103 -32.61 -0.66 -14.26
C GLU A 103 -32.43 -2.19 -14.30
N GLU A 104 -33.39 -2.91 -13.73
CA GLU A 104 -33.61 -4.33 -14.04
C GLU A 104 -33.97 -4.41 -15.54
N GLU A 105 -33.04 -4.91 -16.34
CA GLU A 105 -33.25 -5.19 -17.76
C GLU A 105 -34.23 -6.38 -17.88
N PRO A 106 -35.45 -6.22 -18.42
CA PRO A 106 -36.35 -7.34 -18.64
C PRO A 106 -35.95 -8.05 -19.94
N ALA A 107 -35.78 -9.38 -19.85
CA ALA A 107 -35.63 -10.28 -20.99
C ALA A 107 -36.99 -10.61 -21.63
#